data_AF-A0A822J589-F1
#
_entry.id   AF-A0A822J589-F1
#
_cell.length_a   1.000
_cell.length_b   1.000
_cell.length_c   1.000
_cell.angle_alpha   90.00
_cell.angle_beta   90.00
_cell.angle_gamma   90.00
#
_symmetry.space_group_name_H-M   'P 1'
#
loop_
_entity.id
_entity.type
_entity.pdbx_description
1 polymer ?
#
loop_
_entity_poly.entity_id
_entity_poly.type
_entity_poly.pdbx_seq_one_letter_code
_entity_poly.pdbx_strand_id
1 'polypeptide(L)' 'MSKYTTTGVIVEWDRGIATGFASKQEAERFIEHICMKTAPHLDYSIYSKTGLKIPDK' A
#
# COMPACT_ATOMS: atom_id res chain seq x y z
N MET A 1 -13.58 24.38 -0.15
CA MET A 1 -13.59 22.96 0.27
C MET A 1 -12.46 22.24 -0.46
N SER A 2 -11.30 22.07 0.18
CA SER A 2 -10.14 21.43 -0.46
C SER A 2 -10.35 19.92 -0.54
N LYS A 3 -10.67 19.41 -1.72
CA LYS A 3 -10.73 17.98 -2.01
C LYS A 3 -9.31 17.50 -2.31
N TYR A 4 -8.55 17.15 -1.27
CA TYR A 4 -7.31 16.40 -1.46
C TYR A 4 -7.69 14.96 -1.80
N THR A 5 -7.99 14.70 -3.08
CA THR A 5 -7.99 13.34 -3.61
C THR A 5 -6.55 12.91 -3.82
N THR A 6 -5.89 12.51 -2.74
CA THR A 6 -4.58 11.87 -2.85
C THR A 6 -4.80 10.47 -3.42
N THR A 7 -4.29 10.25 -4.63
CA THR A 7 -4.15 8.91 -5.18
C THR A 7 -3.01 8.23 -4.44
N GLY A 8 -3.33 7.30 -3.55
CA GLY A 8 -2.33 6.50 -2.85
C GLY A 8 -2.24 5.11 -3.47
N VAL A 9 -1.05 4.54 -3.48
CA VAL A 9 -0.90 3.10 -3.74
C VAL A 9 -1.13 2.35 -2.43
N ILE A 10 -1.87 1.24 -2.53
CA ILE A 10 -2.19 0.33 -1.42
C ILE A 10 -1.58 -1.03 -1.72
N VAL A 11 -1.05 -1.66 -0.69
CA VAL A 11 -0.67 -3.07 -0.67
C VAL A 11 -1.62 -3.78 0.29
N GLU A 12 -2.31 -4.80 -0.19
CA GLU A 12 -3.22 -5.63 0.60
C GLU A 12 -2.75 -7.08 0.52
N TRP A 13 -2.73 -7.75 1.66
CA TRP A 13 -2.44 -9.18 1.78
C TRP A 13 -3.34 -9.79 2.86
N ASP A 14 -3.38 -11.11 2.94
CA ASP A 14 -4.29 -11.88 3.82
C ASP A 14 -4.37 -11.40 5.28
N ARG A 15 -3.31 -10.76 5.79
CA ARG A 15 -3.21 -10.33 7.19
C ARG A 15 -3.19 -8.82 7.40
N GLY A 16 -3.33 -8.00 6.35
CA GLY A 16 -3.28 -6.56 6.53
C GLY A 16 -3.30 -5.74 5.25
N ILE A 17 -3.45 -4.44 5.46
CA ILE A 17 -3.38 -3.41 4.44
C ILE A 17 -2.30 -2.42 4.85
N ALA A 18 -1.41 -2.08 3.92
CA ALA A 18 -0.52 -0.94 3.99
C ALA A 18 -0.93 0.10 2.95
N THR A 19 -1.05 1.36 3.38
CA THR A 19 -1.43 2.48 2.52
C THR A 19 -0.41 3.59 2.59
N GLY A 20 -0.45 4.51 1.62
CA GLY A 20 0.37 5.73 1.66
C GLY A 20 1.66 5.64 0.85
N PHE A 21 1.80 4.60 0.02
CA PHE A 21 2.92 4.49 -0.92
C PHE A 21 2.79 5.54 -2.02
N ALA A 22 3.91 6.19 -2.35
CA ALA A 22 3.98 7.21 -3.38
C ALA A 22 3.97 6.60 -4.79
N SER A 23 4.38 5.33 -4.92
CA SER A 23 4.43 4.62 -6.20
C SER A 23 4.28 3.11 -6.05
N LYS A 24 3.97 2.42 -7.16
CA LYS A 24 3.88 0.95 -7.22
C LYS A 24 5.23 0.29 -6.87
N GLN A 25 6.34 0.85 -7.33
CA GLN A 25 7.68 0.32 -7.08
C GLN A 25 8.05 0.36 -5.59
N GLU A 26 7.63 1.41 -4.88
CA GLU A 26 7.83 1.50 -3.43
C GLU A 26 7.03 0.43 -2.68
N ALA A 27 5.77 0.24 -3.08
CA ALA A 27 4.90 -0.82 -2.58
C ALA A 27 5.47 -2.23 -2.86
N GLU A 28 6.02 -2.46 -4.05
CA GLU A 28 6.69 -3.72 -4.43
C GLU A 28 7.93 -3.99 -3.56
N ARG A 29 8.76 -2.97 -3.30
CA ARG A 29 9.93 -3.13 -2.40
C ARG A 29 9.52 -3.42 -0.97
N PHE A 30 8.44 -2.80 -0.49
CA PHE A 30 7.91 -3.04 0.84
C PHE A 30 7.47 -4.50 1.00
N ILE A 31 6.68 -5.01 0.05
CA ILE A 31 6.18 -6.38 0.12
C ILE A 31 7.29 -7.39 -0.11
N GLU A 32 8.27 -7.12 -0.99
CA GLU A 32 9.46 -7.96 -1.14
C GLU A 32 10.24 -8.07 0.17
N HIS A 33 10.41 -6.95 0.89
CA HIS A 33 11.07 -6.95 2.20
C HIS A 33 10.31 -7.75 3.27
N ILE A 34 8.97 -7.69 3.26
CA ILE A 34 8.09 -8.44 4.17
C ILE A 34 8.11 -9.93 3.81
N CYS A 35 7.89 -10.27 2.53
CA CYS A 35 7.82 -11.65 2.04
C CYS A 35 9.15 -12.39 2.22
N MET A 36 10.28 -11.74 1.95
CA MET A 36 11.61 -12.35 2.15
C MET A 36 11.89 -12.72 3.61
N LYS A 37 11.32 -11.97 4.57
CA LYS A 37 11.60 -12.19 6.00
C LYS A 37 10.57 -13.04 6.71
N THR A 38 9.30 -12.99 6.29
CA THR A 38 8.19 -13.48 7.13
C THR A 38 7.29 -14.47 6.43
N ALA A 39 7.16 -14.41 5.11
CA ALA A 39 6.26 -15.28 4.36
C ALA A 39 6.62 -15.32 2.85
N PRO A 40 7.43 -16.30 2.40
CA PRO A 40 7.86 -16.39 0.99
C PRO A 40 6.72 -16.71 0.01
N HIS A 41 5.53 -17.06 0.51
CA HIS A 41 4.33 -17.36 -0.28
C HIS A 41 3.16 -16.44 0.09
N LEU A 42 3.44 -15.20 0.47
CA LEU A 42 2.38 -14.25 0.76
C LEU A 42 1.67 -13.85 -0.53
N ASP A 43 0.38 -14.17 -0.64
CA ASP A 43 -0.47 -13.61 -1.68
C ASP A 43 -0.77 -12.15 -1.34
N TYR A 44 -0.43 -11.24 -2.27
CA TYR A 44 -0.64 -9.81 -2.11
C TYR A 44 -1.16 -9.17 -3.40
N SER A 45 -1.84 -8.04 -3.25
CA SER A 45 -2.35 -7.21 -4.33
C SER A 45 -1.87 -5.77 -4.15
N ILE A 46 -1.42 -5.16 -5.25
CA ILE A 46 -1.00 -3.75 -5.28
C ILE A 46 -1.91 -3.00 -6.23
N TYR A 47 -2.60 -1.99 -5.72
CA TYR A 47 -3.53 -1.19 -6.51
C TYR A 47 -3.54 0.28 -6.10
N SER A 48 -3.90 1.14 -7.05
CA SER A 48 -4.05 2.57 -6.82
C SER A 48 -5.48 2.86 -6.38
N LYS A 49 -5.65 3.60 -5.28
CA LYS A 49 -6.96 4.03 -4.80
C LYS A 49 -7.03 5.56 -4.74
N THR A 50 -8.00 6.11 -5.46
CA THR A 50 -8.36 7.53 -5.40
C THR A 50 -9.34 7.76 -4.25
N GLY A 51 -9.09 8.79 -3.43
CA GLY A 51 -9.99 9.18 -2.33
C GLY A 51 -9.69 8.54 -0.96
N LEU A 52 -8.46 8.08 -0.74
CA LEU A 52 -8.00 7.72 0.61
C LEU A 52 -7.97 8.97 1.50
N LYS A 53 -8.81 9.01 2.54
CA LYS A 53 -8.68 9.97 3.64
C LYS A 53 -7.53 9.51 4.53
N ILE A 54 -6.32 10.00 4.27
CA ILE A 54 -5.20 9.82 5.20
C ILE A 54 -5.44 10.82 6.35
N PRO A 55 -5.57 10.39 7.62
CA PRO A 55 -5.69 11.32 8.73
C PRO A 55 -4.41 12.14 8.84
N ASP A 56 -4.57 13.46 8.97
CA ASP A 56 -3.47 14.39 9.27
C ASP A 56 -2.79 13.93 10.56
N LYS A 57 -1.46 13.81 10.51
CA LYS A 57 -0.63 13.31 11.60
C LYS A 57 -0.56 14.30 12.76
#